data_AF-A0A0H2U3Z0-F1
#
_entry.id   AF-A0A0H2U3Z0-F1
#
_cell.length_a   1.000
_cell.length_b   1.000
_cell.length_c   1.000
_cell.angle_alpha   90.00
_cell.angle_beta   90.00
_cell.angle_gamma   90.00
#
_symmetry.space_group_name_H-M   'P 1'
#
loop_
_entity.id
_entity.type
_entity.pdbx_description
1 polymer ?
#
loop_
_entity_poly.entity_id
_entity_poly.type
_entity_poly.pdbx_seq_one_letter_code
_entity_poly.pdbx_strand_id
1 'polypeptide(L)'
;MAPMAWLSLALAALLVVAVQGAAPTSTSYLYGAPIGVECLNRSSETGEHIELANHELQWIPFPTCNETDKPLEFGYGVETELNCTIAMITD
;
A
#
# COMPACT_ATOMS: atom_id res chain seq x y z
N MET A 1 1.39 0.11 -59.00
CA MET A 1 0.39 -0.53 -58.10
C MET A 1 1.16 -1.06 -56.88
N ALA A 2 0.66 -0.83 -55.65
CA ALA A 2 1.29 -1.17 -54.35
C ALA A 2 2.22 -0.12 -53.68
N PRO A 3 1.71 1.07 -53.29
CA PRO A 3 2.25 1.73 -52.09
C PRO A 3 1.21 2.01 -51.00
N MET A 4 -0.09 1.81 -51.27
CA MET A 4 -1.16 2.25 -50.36
C MET A 4 -1.56 1.24 -49.27
N ALA A 5 -1.07 0.00 -49.30
CA ALA A 5 -1.45 -1.03 -48.33
C ALA A 5 -0.68 -0.95 -46.99
N TRP A 6 0.38 -0.15 -46.91
CA TRP A 6 1.22 -0.06 -45.72
C TRP A 6 0.88 1.13 -44.81
N LEU A 7 0.17 2.14 -45.33
CA LEU A 7 -0.28 3.26 -44.49
C LEU A 7 -1.42 2.90 -43.55
N SER A 8 -2.24 1.89 -43.88
CA SER A 8 -3.41 1.51 -43.10
C SER A 8 -3.09 0.65 -41.88
N LEU A 9 -1.98 -0.08 -41.86
CA LEU A 9 -1.58 -0.90 -40.70
C LEU A 9 -0.94 -0.08 -39.57
N ALA A 10 -0.35 1.08 -39.87
CA ALA A 10 0.29 1.92 -38.87
C ALA A 10 -0.71 2.72 -38.02
N LEU A 11 -1.92 2.98 -38.53
CA LEU A 11 -2.89 3.84 -37.84
C LEU A 11 -3.69 3.12 -36.75
N ALA A 12 -3.75 1.79 -36.77
CA ALA A 12 -4.50 1.00 -35.79
C ALA A 12 -3.72 0.78 -34.47
N ALA A 13 -2.41 1.01 -34.44
CA ALA A 13 -1.56 0.74 -33.26
C ALA A 13 -1.51 1.88 -32.22
N LEU A 14 -2.16 3.03 -32.48
CA LEU A 14 -1.97 4.27 -31.71
C LEU A 14 -3.05 4.59 -30.67
N LEU A 15 -4.02 3.72 -30.40
CA LEU A 15 -5.16 4.04 -29.52
C LEU A 15 -5.18 3.35 -28.14
N VAL A 16 -4.08 2.74 -27.69
CA VAL A 16 -3.99 2.26 -26.30
C VAL A 16 -3.61 3.43 -25.38
N VAL A 17 -4.56 4.32 -25.10
CA VAL A 17 -4.46 5.24 -23.96
C VAL A 17 -4.74 4.44 -22.70
N ALA A 18 -3.68 4.11 -21.96
CA ALA A 18 -3.81 3.66 -20.58
C ALA A 18 -4.35 4.84 -19.76
N VAL A 19 -5.59 4.76 -19.30
CA VAL A 19 -6.09 5.63 -18.23
C VAL A 19 -5.34 5.25 -16.96
N GLN A 20 -4.20 5.91 -16.73
CA GLN A 20 -3.56 5.91 -15.42
C GLN A 20 -4.50 6.72 -14.52
N GLY A 21 -5.25 6.02 -13.67
CA GLY A 21 -6.02 6.66 -12.61
C GLY A 21 -5.08 7.55 -11.83
N ALA A 22 -5.23 8.87 -12.00
CA ALA A 22 -4.50 9.84 -11.21
C ALA A 22 -4.86 9.57 -9.75
N ALA A 23 -3.87 9.20 -8.94
CA ALA A 23 -4.05 9.15 -7.50
C ALA A 23 -4.55 10.53 -7.05
N PRO A 24 -5.69 10.61 -6.35
CA PRO A 24 -6.29 11.89 -6.01
C PRO A 24 -5.32 12.69 -5.13
N THR A 25 -4.91 13.86 -5.62
CA THR A 25 -4.09 14.86 -4.93
C THR A 25 -4.91 15.65 -3.91
N SER A 26 -5.75 14.96 -3.13
CA SER A 26 -6.35 15.55 -1.94
C SER A 26 -5.55 15.07 -0.74
N THR A 27 -5.00 15.99 0.05
CA THR A 27 -4.30 15.71 1.32
C THR A 27 -5.19 15.02 2.37
N SER A 28 -6.47 14.79 2.06
CA SER A 28 -7.45 14.11 2.89
C SER A 28 -7.65 12.67 2.46
N TYR A 29 -7.86 11.77 3.43
CA TYR A 29 -8.31 10.41 3.18
C TYR A 29 -9.65 10.40 2.44
N LEU A 30 -9.74 9.55 1.43
CA LEU A 30 -11.01 9.25 0.77
C LEU A 30 -11.75 8.14 1.52
N TYR A 31 -13.07 8.19 1.52
CA TYR A 31 -13.89 7.13 2.11
C TYR A 31 -13.51 5.77 1.50
N GLY A 32 -13.23 4.79 2.36
CA GLY A 32 -12.77 3.45 1.98
C GLY A 32 -11.29 3.35 1.58
N ALA A 33 -10.52 4.44 1.59
CA ALA A 33 -9.08 4.39 1.34
C ALA A 33 -8.37 3.55 2.42
N PRO A 34 -7.36 2.75 2.05
CA PRO A 34 -6.62 1.93 3.00
C PRO A 34 -5.79 2.82 3.93
N ILE A 35 -5.87 2.54 5.23
CA ILE A 35 -5.06 3.12 6.29
C ILE A 35 -4.29 1.98 6.95
N GLY A 36 -2.99 1.93 6.70
CA GLY A 36 -2.09 0.95 7.33
C GLY A 36 -1.90 1.26 8.81
N VAL A 37 -1.83 0.21 9.63
CA VAL A 37 -1.50 0.31 11.05
C VAL A 37 0.02 0.25 11.22
N GLU A 38 0.57 1.21 11.95
CA GLU A 38 1.98 1.25 12.34
C GLU A 38 2.12 1.18 13.86
N CYS A 39 3.25 0.67 14.31
CA CYS A 39 3.60 0.46 15.71
C CYS A 39 4.92 1.15 16.03
N LEU A 40 5.08 1.63 17.27
CA LEU A 40 6.39 2.05 17.73
C LEU A 40 7.28 0.82 17.92
N ASN A 41 8.49 0.86 17.35
CA ASN A 41 9.44 -0.22 17.53
C ASN A 41 10.00 -0.21 18.94
N ARG A 42 9.85 -1.33 19.65
CA ARG A 42 10.39 -1.56 20.99
C ARG A 42 11.31 -2.77 20.97
N SER A 43 12.39 -2.68 21.73
CA SER A 43 13.23 -3.83 22.05
C SER A 43 12.43 -4.84 22.89
N SER A 44 12.33 -6.10 22.48
CA SER A 44 11.69 -7.15 23.29
C SER A 44 12.48 -7.43 24.57
N GLU A 45 13.80 -7.37 24.50
CA GLU A 45 14.69 -7.71 25.61
C GLU A 45 14.74 -6.63 26.70
N THR A 46 14.60 -5.36 26.32
CA THR A 46 14.72 -4.23 27.27
C THR A 46 13.42 -3.44 27.48
N GLY A 47 12.43 -3.57 26.58
CA GLY A 47 11.18 -2.81 26.61
C GLY A 47 11.31 -1.34 26.16
N GLU A 48 12.53 -0.88 25.88
CA GLU A 48 12.82 0.50 25.46
C GLU A 48 12.38 0.77 24.03
N HIS A 49 12.01 2.03 23.76
CA HIS A 49 11.72 2.49 22.41
C HIS A 49 13.01 2.62 21.59
N ILE A 50 12.97 2.20 20.34
CA ILE A 50 14.08 2.38 19.42
C ILE A 50 13.98 3.77 18.80
N GLU A 51 15.07 4.54 18.89
CA GLU A 51 15.18 5.87 18.30
C GLU A 51 16.04 5.84 17.03
N LEU A 52 15.69 6.71 16.09
CA LEU A 52 16.47 7.02 14.90
C LEU A 52 17.60 8.01 15.24
N ALA A 53 18.55 8.19 14.32
CA ALA A 53 19.71 9.07 14.52
C ALA A 53 19.34 10.55 14.76
N ASN A 54 18.13 10.96 14.40
CA ASN A 54 17.57 12.29 14.62
C ASN A 54 16.80 12.43 15.95
N HIS A 55 16.90 11.44 16.85
CA HIS A 55 16.14 11.37 18.12
C HIS A 55 14.62 11.27 17.93
N GLU A 56 14.17 10.70 16.82
CA GLU A 56 12.77 10.38 16.59
C GLU A 56 12.49 8.92 16.91
N LEU A 57 11.33 8.63 17.51
CA LEU A 57 10.91 7.25 17.77
C LEU A 57 10.70 6.52 16.45
N GLN A 58 11.25 5.31 16.33
CA GLN A 58 11.09 4.50 15.14
C GLN A 58 9.69 3.90 15.06
N TRP A 59 9.04 4.09 13.92
CA TRP A 59 7.77 3.44 13.58
C TRP A 59 8.01 2.32 12.57
N ILE A 60 7.32 1.20 12.76
CA ILE A 60 7.36 0.04 11.86
C ILE A 60 5.93 -0.40 11.51
N PRO A 61 5.72 -1.05 10.35
CA PRO A 61 4.41 -1.59 10.00
C PRO A 61 3.96 -2.65 11.00
N PHE A 62 2.64 -2.81 11.17
CA PHE A 62 2.08 -3.94 11.90
C PHE A 62 2.54 -5.27 11.28
N PRO A 63 2.78 -6.32 12.08
CA PRO A 63 3.14 -7.64 11.57
C PRO A 63 2.15 -8.15 10.51
N THR A 64 2.65 -8.91 9.54
CA THR A 64 1.83 -9.47 8.47
C THR A 64 0.75 -10.40 9.05
N CYS A 65 -0.50 -10.14 8.71
CA CYS A 65 -1.64 -11.01 9.03
C CYS A 65 -1.59 -12.28 8.17
N ASN A 66 -1.90 -13.44 8.77
CA ASN A 66 -1.90 -14.72 8.08
C ASN A 66 -3.09 -14.90 7.11
N GLU A 67 -4.14 -14.10 7.25
CA GLU A 67 -5.34 -14.12 6.42
C GLU A 67 -5.20 -13.30 5.13
N THR A 68 -4.43 -12.22 5.17
CA THR A 68 -4.31 -11.25 4.07
C THR A 68 -2.92 -11.20 3.46
N ASP A 69 -1.93 -11.86 4.08
CA ASP A 69 -0.51 -11.79 3.73
C ASP A 69 0.02 -10.35 3.63
N LYS A 70 -0.60 -9.43 4.38
CA LYS A 70 -0.26 -8.01 4.43
C LYS A 70 -0.28 -7.48 5.87
N PRO A 71 0.43 -6.38 6.17
CA PRO A 71 0.22 -5.62 7.38
C PRO A 71 -1.26 -5.25 7.54
N LEU A 72 -1.73 -5.16 8.78
CA LEU A 72 -3.09 -4.78 9.09
C LEU A 72 -3.42 -3.38 8.53
N GLU A 73 -4.51 -3.29 7.79
CA GLU A 73 -5.03 -2.03 7.23
C GLU A 73 -6.55 -1.96 7.38
N PHE A 74 -7.06 -0.74 7.59
CA PHE A 74 -8.48 -0.45 7.71
C PHE A 74 -8.94 0.53 6.62
N GLY A 75 -10.21 0.44 6.22
CA GLY A 75 -10.80 1.42 5.32
C GLY A 75 -11.21 2.69 6.07
N TYR A 76 -10.78 3.86 5.60
CA TYR A 76 -11.18 5.14 6.19
C TYR A 76 -12.71 5.31 6.17
N GLY A 77 -13.32 5.49 7.35
CA GLY A 77 -14.77 5.66 7.48
C GLY A 77 -15.59 4.39 7.30
N VAL A 78 -14.96 3.22 7.22
CA VAL A 78 -15.64 1.92 7.09
C VAL A 78 -15.51 1.17 8.41
N GLU A 79 -16.65 0.98 9.09
CA GLU A 79 -16.71 0.13 10.29
C GLU A 79 -16.80 -1.34 9.85
N THR A 80 -15.79 -2.14 10.19
CA THR A 80 -15.74 -3.56 9.84
C THR A 80 -14.97 -4.35 10.89
N GLU A 81 -15.27 -5.63 10.99
CA GLU A 81 -14.50 -6.58 11.79
C GLU A 81 -13.52 -7.31 10.87
N LEU A 82 -12.24 -7.28 11.22
CA LEU A 82 -11.16 -7.92 10.47
C LEU A 82 -10.49 -8.98 11.34
N ASN A 83 -10.44 -10.21 10.82
CA ASN A 83 -9.68 -11.28 11.44
C ASN A 83 -8.23 -11.18 10.96
N CYS A 84 -7.32 -10.89 11.89
CA CYS A 84 -5.88 -10.84 11.65
C CYS A 84 -5.16 -11.65 12.74
N THR A 85 -4.67 -12.83 12.36
CA THR A 85 -3.83 -13.68 13.20
C THR A 85 -2.37 -13.46 12.84
N ILE A 86 -1.53 -13.38 13.86
CA ILE A 86 -0.08 -13.21 13.72
C ILE A 86 0.56 -14.54 14.11
N ALA A 87 1.58 -14.96 13.35
CA ALA A 87 2.41 -16.09 13.75
C ALA A 87 3.02 -15.80 15.13
N MET A 88 3.21 -16.84 15.96
CA MET A 88 3.82 -16.68 17.28
C MET A 88 5.13 -15.90 17.16
N ILE A 89 5.15 -14.71 17.78
CA ILE A 89 6.37 -13.96 18.02
C ILE A 89 7.04 -14.62 19.22
N THR A 90 8.22 -15.20 19.01
CA THR A 90 9.05 -15.69 20.12
C THR A 90 9.63 -14.50 20.87
N ASP A 91 9.57 -14.53 22.20
CA ASP A 91 10.10 -13.49 23.10
C ASP A 91 11.62 -13.30 22.94
#